data_AF-A0A7I6GWE4-F1
#
_entry.id   AF-A0A7I6GWE4-F1
#
_cell.length_a   1.000
_cell.length_b   1.000
_cell.length_c   1.000
_cell.angle_alpha   90.00
_cell.angle_beta   90.00
_cell.angle_gamma   90.00
#
_symmetry.space_group_name_H-M   'P 1'
#
loop_
_entity.id
_entity.type
_entity.pdbx_description
1 polymer ?
#
loop_
_entity_poly.entity_id
_entity_poly.type
_entity_poly.pdbx_seq_one_letter_code
_entity_poly.pdbx_strand_id
1 'polypeptide(L)'
;MKIPKNYIPGTNPYKSLPKKPIIENKKKITKKQEQINSEIMKSQERILKLYMRRLQKKDQITLQNFILEGHRVGSKIFNNLPKTLKEIIALMNIESLKVLKKNTKNPIKMLYIKFSSWTLNKLIKTLDIESNKTVKNK
;
A
#
# COMPACT_ATOMS: atom_id res chain seq x y z
N MET A 1 3.73 49.60 -4.17
CA MET A 1 3.41 48.57 -5.18
C MET A 1 2.56 49.20 -6.26
N LYS A 2 2.92 49.05 -7.55
CA LYS A 2 2.15 49.65 -8.66
C LYS A 2 0.99 48.72 -9.03
N ILE A 3 -0.23 49.26 -9.06
CA ILE A 3 -1.43 48.55 -9.51
C ILE A 3 -1.29 48.33 -11.03
N PRO A 4 -1.56 47.10 -11.55
CA PRO A 4 -1.50 46.86 -12.99
C PRO A 4 -2.52 47.74 -13.72
N LYS A 5 -2.13 48.29 -14.88
CA LYS A 5 -2.90 49.28 -15.66
C LYS A 5 -4.30 48.82 -16.09
N ASN A 6 -4.58 47.52 -16.02
CA ASN A 6 -5.84 46.90 -16.44
C ASN A 6 -6.71 46.47 -15.24
N TYR A 7 -6.64 47.20 -14.13
CA TYR A 7 -7.41 46.90 -12.93
C TYR A 7 -8.88 47.30 -13.08
N ILE A 8 -9.80 46.36 -12.83
CA ILE A 8 -11.24 46.62 -12.75
C ILE A 8 -11.60 46.88 -11.28
N PRO A 9 -12.11 48.07 -10.91
CA PRO A 9 -12.49 48.40 -9.54
C PRO A 9 -13.48 47.38 -8.96
N GLY A 10 -13.25 46.96 -7.71
CA GLY A 10 -14.09 45.97 -7.03
C GLY A 10 -13.67 44.50 -7.23
N THR A 11 -12.66 44.24 -8.06
CA THR A 11 -12.04 42.90 -8.18
C THR A 11 -10.70 42.86 -7.44
N ASN A 12 -10.16 41.67 -7.12
CA ASN A 12 -8.82 41.56 -6.56
C ASN A 12 -7.79 41.55 -7.72
N PRO A 13 -6.87 42.54 -7.82
CA PRO A 13 -5.93 42.69 -8.94
C PRO A 13 -4.97 41.51 -9.11
N TYR A 14 -4.85 40.64 -8.11
CA TYR A 14 -3.93 39.50 -8.11
C TYR A 14 -4.62 38.16 -8.39
N LYS A 15 -5.95 38.14 -8.54
CA LYS A 15 -6.74 36.91 -8.76
C LYS A 15 -6.57 36.32 -10.17
N SER A 16 -6.17 37.15 -11.13
CA SER A 16 -5.95 36.78 -12.55
C SER A 16 -4.50 36.52 -12.90
N LEU A 17 -3.56 36.57 -11.94
CA LEU A 17 -2.20 36.12 -12.20
C LEU A 17 -2.26 34.63 -12.58
N PRO A 18 -1.67 34.20 -13.71
CA PRO A 18 -1.61 32.79 -14.04
C PRO A 18 -0.95 32.07 -12.86
N LYS A 19 -1.67 31.13 -12.25
CA LYS A 19 -1.07 30.22 -11.26
C LYS A 19 0.13 29.61 -11.97
N LYS A 20 1.35 29.91 -11.49
CA LYS A 20 2.55 29.22 -11.97
C LYS A 20 2.21 27.74 -12.03
N PRO A 21 2.47 27.03 -13.15
CA PRO A 21 2.24 25.59 -13.18
C PRO A 21 2.93 25.02 -11.96
N ILE A 22 2.16 24.31 -11.13
CA ILE A 22 2.73 23.55 -10.02
C ILE A 22 3.69 22.61 -10.72
N ILE A 23 4.98 22.91 -10.67
CA ILE A 23 6.01 22.04 -11.20
C ILE A 23 5.85 20.77 -10.39
N GLU A 24 5.16 19.78 -10.98
CA GLU A 24 5.12 18.43 -10.47
C GLU A 24 6.58 17.98 -10.46
N ASN A 25 7.22 18.13 -9.31
CA ASN A 25 8.52 17.56 -9.03
C ASN A 25 8.31 16.04 -9.03
N LYS A 26 8.26 15.44 -10.23
CA LYS A 26 8.37 14.00 -10.45
C LYS A 26 9.78 13.64 -10.01
N LYS A 27 9.97 13.47 -8.69
CA LYS A 27 11.21 12.96 -8.11
C LYS A 27 11.50 11.65 -8.85
N LYS A 28 12.50 11.67 -9.73
CA LYS A 28 12.94 10.48 -10.44
C LYS A 28 13.30 9.42 -9.39
N ILE A 29 12.64 8.27 -9.49
CA ILE A 29 12.95 7.11 -8.68
C ILE A 29 14.40 6.72 -9.00
N THR A 30 15.19 6.40 -7.99
CA THR A 30 16.59 5.99 -8.22
C THR A 30 16.63 4.57 -8.78
N LYS A 31 17.64 4.24 -9.60
CA LYS A 31 17.84 2.87 -10.14
C LYS A 31 17.80 1.81 -9.03
N LYS A 32 18.36 2.12 -7.86
CA LYS A 32 18.31 1.25 -6.68
C LYS A 32 16.88 1.05 -6.17
N GLN A 33 16.07 2.10 -6.12
CA GLN A 33 14.68 1.98 -5.69
C GLN A 33 13.83 1.22 -6.72
N GLU A 34 14.10 1.37 -8.02
CA GLU A 34 13.48 0.56 -9.08
C GLU A 34 13.80 -0.93 -8.92
N GLN A 35 15.07 -1.27 -8.65
CA GLN A 35 15.49 -2.64 -8.37
C GLN A 35 14.74 -3.23 -7.17
N ILE A 36 14.68 -2.48 -6.05
CA ILE A 36 13.95 -2.90 -4.85
C ILE A 36 12.46 -3.11 -5.16
N ASN A 37 11.84 -2.18 -5.88
CA ASN A 37 10.43 -2.29 -6.27
C ASN A 37 10.20 -3.53 -7.15
N SER A 38 11.11 -3.81 -8.09
CA SER A 38 11.02 -5.00 -8.95
C SER A 38 11.13 -6.31 -8.15
N GLU A 39 12.00 -6.35 -7.13
CA GLU A 39 12.14 -7.51 -6.24
C GLU A 39 10.88 -7.72 -5.40
N ILE A 40 10.30 -6.63 -4.87
CA ILE A 40 9.01 -6.66 -4.16
C ILE A 40 7.89 -7.18 -5.06
N MET A 41 7.78 -6.68 -6.28
CA MET A 41 6.74 -7.12 -7.22
C MET A 41 6.88 -8.61 -7.54
N LYS A 42 8.11 -9.09 -7.81
CA LYS A 42 8.36 -10.51 -8.06
C LYS A 42 8.01 -11.39 -6.86
N SER A 43 8.34 -10.96 -5.64
CA SER A 43 8.02 -11.73 -4.44
C SER A 43 6.51 -11.79 -4.19
N GLN A 44 5.82 -10.66 -4.34
CA GLN A 44 4.37 -10.57 -4.19
C GLN A 44 3.64 -11.41 -5.25
N GLU A 45 4.07 -11.35 -6.51
CA GLU A 45 3.49 -12.10 -7.62
C GLU A 45 3.57 -13.62 -7.39
N ARG A 46 4.69 -14.11 -6.84
CA ARG A 46 4.85 -15.54 -6.52
C ARG A 46 3.81 -16.01 -5.49
N ILE A 47 3.59 -15.22 -4.43
CA ILE A 47 2.57 -15.51 -3.43
C ILE A 47 1.18 -15.44 -4.06
N LEU A 48 0.90 -14.38 -4.82
CA LEU A 48 -0.39 -14.19 -5.47
C LEU A 48 -0.72 -15.38 -6.39
N LYS A 49 0.20 -15.80 -7.26
CA LYS A 49 0.00 -16.97 -8.16
C LYS A 49 -0.28 -18.27 -7.39
N LEU A 50 0.40 -18.49 -6.27
CA LEU A 50 0.19 -19.68 -5.44
C LEU A 50 -1.24 -19.74 -4.89
N TYR A 51 -1.72 -18.63 -4.33
CA TYR A 51 -3.01 -18.57 -3.67
C TYR A 51 -4.18 -18.40 -4.63
N MET A 52 -4.01 -17.65 -5.73
CA MET A 52 -5.05 -17.47 -6.75
C MET A 52 -5.55 -18.81 -7.30
N ARG A 53 -4.67 -19.82 -7.44
CA ARG A 53 -5.05 -21.18 -7.88
C ARG A 53 -6.00 -21.90 -6.93
N ARG A 54 -6.06 -21.49 -5.66
CA ARG A 54 -6.87 -22.13 -4.60
C ARG A 54 -8.13 -21.35 -4.25
N LEU A 55 -8.26 -20.12 -4.76
CA LEU A 55 -9.39 -19.24 -4.47
C LEU A 55 -10.56 -19.48 -5.43
N GLN A 56 -11.78 -19.30 -4.93
CA GLN A 56 -12.97 -19.24 -5.79
C GLN A 56 -12.93 -17.98 -6.66
N LYS A 57 -13.59 -18.00 -7.82
CA LYS A 57 -13.59 -16.87 -8.78
C LYS A 57 -14.01 -15.54 -8.13
N LYS A 58 -15.01 -15.57 -7.24
CA LYS A 58 -15.47 -14.37 -6.49
C LYS A 58 -14.36 -13.78 -5.59
N ASP A 59 -13.58 -14.62 -4.95
CA ASP A 59 -12.52 -14.23 -4.02
C ASP A 59 -11.29 -13.73 -4.78
N GLN A 60 -11.01 -14.33 -5.95
CA GLN A 60 -9.98 -13.85 -6.87
C GLN A 60 -10.29 -12.42 -7.34
N ILE A 61 -11.54 -12.15 -7.76
CA ILE A 61 -11.97 -10.81 -8.20
C ILE A 61 -11.84 -9.81 -7.03
N THR A 62 -12.32 -10.19 -5.84
CA THR A 62 -12.25 -9.34 -4.66
C THR A 62 -10.80 -8.99 -4.30
N LEU A 63 -9.89 -9.97 -4.36
CA LEU A 63 -8.47 -9.77 -4.10
C LEU A 63 -7.82 -8.87 -5.16
N GLN A 64 -8.14 -9.07 -6.43
CA GLN A 64 -7.63 -8.24 -7.52
C GLN A 64 -8.10 -6.78 -7.38
N ASN A 65 -9.38 -6.55 -7.11
CA ASN A 65 -9.93 -5.21 -6.90
C ASN A 65 -9.25 -4.54 -5.70
N PHE A 66 -9.04 -5.29 -4.61
CA PHE A 66 -8.34 -4.76 -3.44
C PHE A 66 -6.93 -4.24 -3.79
N ILE A 67 -6.19 -5.00 -4.61
CA ILE A 67 -4.83 -4.65 -5.03
C ILE A 67 -4.84 -3.48 -6.03
N LEU A 68 -5.73 -3.51 -7.02
CA LEU A 68 -5.85 -2.51 -8.08
C LEU A 68 -6.19 -1.14 -7.50
N GLU A 69 -7.13 -1.09 -6.56
CA GLU A 69 -7.58 0.14 -5.91
C GLU A 69 -6.56 0.68 -4.88
N GLY A 70 -5.48 -0.06 -4.61
CA GLY A 70 -4.39 0.40 -3.75
C GLY A 70 -4.76 0.46 -2.26
N HIS A 71 -5.72 -0.36 -1.83
CA HIS A 71 -6.13 -0.40 -0.43
C HIS A 71 -5.02 -0.89 0.49
N ARG A 72 -5.04 -0.40 1.73
CA ARG A 72 -4.03 -0.71 2.74
C ARG A 72 -4.52 -1.73 3.75
N VAL A 73 -3.59 -2.51 4.31
CA VAL A 73 -3.86 -3.36 5.48
C VAL A 73 -4.37 -2.49 6.64
N GLY A 74 -5.42 -2.96 7.32
CA GLY A 74 -6.08 -2.23 8.40
C GLY A 74 -7.11 -1.18 7.96
N SER A 75 -7.28 -0.95 6.65
CA SER A 75 -8.39 -0.15 6.13
C SER A 75 -9.76 -0.78 6.42
N LYS A 76 -10.83 0.01 6.36
CA LYS A 76 -12.21 -0.49 6.48
C LYS A 76 -12.50 -1.62 5.49
N ILE A 77 -12.02 -1.46 4.26
CA ILE A 77 -12.19 -2.45 3.18
C ILE A 77 -11.42 -3.73 3.54
N PHE A 78 -10.17 -3.61 3.99
CA PHE A 78 -9.40 -4.77 4.46
C PHE A 78 -10.10 -5.50 5.61
N ASN A 79 -10.62 -4.77 6.60
CA ASN A 79 -11.29 -5.36 7.76
C ASN A 79 -12.59 -6.08 7.38
N ASN A 80 -13.22 -5.70 6.27
CA ASN A 80 -14.41 -6.35 5.74
C ASN A 80 -14.10 -7.58 4.87
N LEU A 81 -12.84 -7.81 4.51
CA LEU A 81 -12.47 -8.95 3.67
C LEU A 81 -12.69 -10.30 4.39
N PRO A 82 -12.99 -11.37 3.62
CA PRO A 82 -12.88 -12.73 4.10
C PRO A 82 -11.49 -12.99 4.69
N LYS A 83 -11.47 -13.82 5.72
CA LYS A 83 -10.26 -14.18 6.46
C LYS A 83 -9.12 -14.66 5.55
N THR A 84 -9.40 -15.57 4.63
CA THR A 84 -8.41 -16.09 3.67
C THR A 84 -7.77 -14.98 2.84
N LEU A 85 -8.56 -13.98 2.41
CA LEU A 85 -8.02 -12.85 1.65
C LEU A 85 -7.15 -11.94 2.52
N LYS A 86 -7.54 -11.71 3.79
CA LYS A 86 -6.72 -10.96 4.76
C LYS A 86 -5.36 -11.62 4.97
N GLU A 87 -5.32 -12.95 5.10
CA GLU A 87 -4.08 -13.73 5.25
C GLU A 87 -3.18 -13.59 4.03
N ILE A 88 -3.73 -13.74 2.81
CA ILE A 88 -2.96 -13.63 1.57
C ILE A 88 -2.33 -12.23 1.45
N ILE A 89 -3.10 -11.18 1.71
CA ILE A 89 -2.61 -9.79 1.66
C ILE A 89 -1.55 -9.56 2.75
N ALA A 90 -1.74 -10.08 3.95
CA ALA A 90 -0.76 -9.96 5.03
C ALA A 90 0.56 -10.66 4.67
N LEU A 91 0.51 -11.87 4.09
CA LEU A 91 1.68 -12.62 3.63
C LEU A 91 2.44 -11.88 2.52
N MET A 92 1.72 -11.35 1.52
CA MET A 92 2.32 -10.52 0.47
C MET A 92 3.07 -9.31 1.05
N ASN A 93 2.47 -8.62 2.02
CA ASN A 93 3.10 -7.46 2.67
C ASN A 93 4.33 -7.86 3.51
N ILE A 94 4.30 -9.01 4.19
CA ILE A 94 5.46 -9.52 4.94
C ILE A 94 6.63 -9.79 3.99
N GLU A 95 6.40 -10.39 2.82
CA GLU A 95 7.46 -10.60 1.83
C GLU A 95 8.06 -9.29 1.33
N SER A 96 7.22 -8.27 1.10
CA SER A 96 7.70 -6.92 0.77
C SER A 96 8.58 -6.33 1.87
N LEU A 97 8.19 -6.50 3.13
CA LEU A 97 8.98 -6.03 4.28
C LEU A 97 10.31 -6.78 4.41
N LYS A 98 10.38 -8.07 4.06
CA LYS A 98 11.66 -8.82 4.01
C LYS A 98 12.62 -8.22 2.98
N VAL A 99 12.12 -7.92 1.77
CA VAL A 99 12.92 -7.27 0.72
C VAL A 99 13.38 -5.88 1.16
N LEU A 100 12.48 -5.08 1.75
CA LEU A 100 12.83 -3.76 2.28
C LEU A 100 13.86 -3.84 3.41
N LYS A 101 13.75 -4.82 4.31
CA LYS A 101 14.69 -5.05 5.41
C LYS A 101 16.10 -5.31 4.89
N LYS A 102 16.25 -6.17 3.87
CA LYS A 102 17.55 -6.49 3.26
C LYS A 102 18.22 -5.25 2.62
N ASN A 103 17.41 -4.37 2.06
CA ASN A 103 17.90 -3.23 1.27
C ASN A 103 18.00 -1.91 2.05
N THR A 104 17.47 -1.84 3.28
CA THR A 104 17.44 -0.63 4.11
C THR A 104 18.67 -0.56 5.02
N LYS A 105 19.46 0.50 4.88
CA LYS A 105 20.57 0.82 5.81
C LYS A 105 20.19 1.82 6.91
N ASN A 106 19.08 2.54 6.74
CA ASN A 106 18.64 3.56 7.69
C ASN A 106 18.02 2.91 8.94
N PRO A 107 18.50 3.22 10.16
CA PRO A 107 18.06 2.57 11.40
C PRO A 107 16.60 2.88 11.77
N ILE A 108 16.13 4.10 11.51
CA ILE A 108 14.73 4.51 11.77
C ILE A 108 13.79 3.72 10.87
N LYS A 109 14.11 3.64 9.58
CA LYS A 109 13.34 2.82 8.62
C LYS A 109 13.39 1.34 8.98
N MET A 110 14.54 0.85 9.46
CA MET A 110 14.69 -0.52 9.94
C MET A 110 13.75 -0.81 11.11
N LEU A 111 13.65 0.10 12.09
CA LEU A 111 12.73 -0.05 13.22
C LEU A 111 11.27 -0.09 12.76
N TYR A 112 10.89 0.82 11.84
CA TYR A 112 9.57 0.81 11.22
C TYR A 112 9.28 -0.54 10.54
N ILE A 113 10.19 -1.04 9.71
CA ILE A 113 10.04 -2.33 9.03
C ILE A 113 9.89 -3.48 10.03
N LYS A 114 10.68 -3.49 11.11
CA LYS A 114 10.59 -4.49 12.18
C LYS A 114 9.21 -4.44 12.87
N PHE A 115 8.75 -3.24 13.22
CA PHE A 115 7.45 -3.05 13.84
C PHE A 115 6.30 -3.48 12.92
N SER A 116 6.30 -3.04 11.65
CA SER A 116 5.31 -3.47 10.65
C SER A 116 5.33 -4.98 10.43
N SER A 117 6.50 -5.59 10.45
CA SER A 117 6.63 -7.05 10.32
C SER A 117 6.03 -7.75 11.55
N TRP A 118 6.26 -7.21 12.75
CA TRP A 118 5.70 -7.75 13.98
C TRP A 118 4.17 -7.63 14.02
N THR A 119 3.61 -6.48 13.65
CA THR A 119 2.15 -6.28 13.63
C THR A 119 1.47 -7.20 12.62
N LEU A 120 2.03 -7.38 11.43
CA LEU A 120 1.48 -8.31 10.42
C LEU A 120 1.59 -9.77 10.86
N ASN A 121 2.71 -10.17 11.49
CA ASN A 121 2.82 -11.52 12.05
C ASN A 121 1.82 -11.76 13.18
N LYS A 122 1.57 -10.76 14.02
CA LYS A 122 0.54 -10.84 15.07
C LYS A 122 -0.86 -11.00 14.43
N LEU A 123 -1.15 -10.26 13.37
CA LEU A 123 -2.39 -10.37 12.62
C LEU A 123 -2.61 -11.78 12.05
N ILE A 124 -1.59 -12.37 11.40
CA ILE A 124 -1.70 -13.74 10.88
C ILE A 124 -1.99 -14.74 12.00
N LYS A 125 -1.26 -14.64 13.13
CA LYS A 125 -1.51 -15.51 14.29
C LYS A 125 -2.93 -15.38 14.82
N THR A 126 -3.49 -14.16 14.86
CA THR A 126 -4.88 -13.98 15.31
C THR A 126 -5.87 -14.61 14.34
N LEU A 127 -5.62 -14.51 13.04
CA LEU A 127 -6.44 -15.16 12.03
C LEU A 127 -6.35 -16.68 12.22
N ASP A 128 -5.16 -17.29 12.33
CA ASP A 128 -5.01 -18.74 12.56
C ASP A 128 -5.77 -19.26 13.79
N ILE A 129 -5.78 -18.49 14.89
CA ILE A 129 -6.52 -18.85 16.11
C ILE A 129 -8.03 -18.88 15.87
N GLU A 130 -8.57 -17.94 15.09
CA GLU A 130 -10.01 -17.90 14.76
C GLU A 130 -10.46 -19.12 13.95
N SER A 131 -9.61 -19.70 13.09
CA SER A 131 -9.96 -20.96 12.37
C SER A 131 -10.10 -22.12 13.34
N ASN A 132 -9.17 -22.23 14.30
CA ASN A 132 -9.15 -23.38 15.19
C ASN A 132 -10.31 -23.35 16.18
N LYS A 133 -10.85 -22.17 16.53
CA LYS A 133 -12.07 -22.03 17.34
C LYS A 133 -13.33 -22.40 16.59
N THR A 134 -13.44 -22.07 15.30
CA THR A 134 -14.63 -22.39 14.49
C THR A 134 -14.76 -23.87 14.19
N VAL A 135 -13.64 -24.61 14.14
CA VAL A 135 -13.64 -26.08 13.97
C VAL A 135 -14.01 -26.81 15.25
N LYS A 136 -13.73 -26.26 16.44
CA LYS A 136 -14.05 -26.88 17.74
C LYS A 136 -15.51 -26.74 18.18
N ASN A 137 -16.25 -25.81 17.58
CA ASN A 137 -17.66 -25.54 17.92
C ASN A 137 -18.65 -26.08 16.86
N LYS A 138 -18.20 -27.00 16.01
CA LYS A 138 -19.01 -27.79 15.09
C LYS A 138 -18.89 -29.26 15.46
#